data_AF-A0A4V0HYR4-F1
#
_entry.id   AF-A0A4V0HYR4-F1
#
_cell.length_a   1.000
_cell.length_b   1.000
_cell.length_c   1.000
_cell.angle_alpha   90.00
_cell.angle_beta   90.00
_cell.angle_gamma   90.00
#
_symmetry.space_group_name_H-M   'P 1'
#
loop_
_entity.id
_entity.type
_entity.pdbx_description
1 polymer ?
#
loop_
_entity_poly.entity_id
_entity_poly.type
_entity_poly.pdbx_seq_one_letter_code
_entity_poly.pdbx_strand_id
1 'polypeptide(L)' 'MTLTDLEIHYDRLADVRAEILDQGDEPPAELLDRLGRVRSLIAAVRQRRRAERPAAEEPASVDPGDLRA' A
#
# COMPACT_ATOMS: atom_id res chain seq x y z
N MET A 1 8.76 1.36 12.81
CA MET A 1 7.42 1.04 12.27
C MET A 1 7.56 0.77 10.78
N THR A 2 7.14 -0.41 10.33
CA THR A 2 7.23 -0.92 8.95
C THR A 2 5.96 -0.60 8.15
N LEU A 3 5.96 -0.89 6.84
CA LEU A 3 4.73 -0.82 6.02
C LEU A 3 3.65 -1.75 6.57
N THR A 4 4.02 -2.97 6.95
CA THR A 4 3.11 -3.96 7.54
C THR A 4 2.52 -3.46 8.86
N ASP A 5 3.32 -2.78 9.70
CA ASP A 5 2.80 -2.18 10.93
C ASP A 5 1.77 -1.08 10.64
N LEU A 6 1.96 -0.30 9.57
CA LEU A 6 0.99 0.73 9.14
C LEU A 6 -0.31 0.10 8.62
N GLU A 7 -0.21 -0.98 7.84
CA GLU A 7 -1.36 -1.73 7.33
C GLU A 7 -2.16 -2.33 8.50
N ILE A 8 -1.50 -3.03 9.43
CA ILE A 8 -2.14 -3.56 10.65
C ILE A 8 -2.78 -2.44 11.47
N HIS A 9 -2.12 -1.27 11.59
CA HIS A 9 -2.70 -0.15 12.32
C HIS A 9 -3.94 0.41 11.63
N TYR A 10 -3.93 0.51 10.30
CA TYR A 10 -5.07 0.96 9.51
C TYR A 10 -6.26 0.00 9.68
N ASP A 11 -6.01 -1.31 9.57
CA ASP A 11 -7.05 -2.33 9.68
C ASP A 11 -7.72 -2.27 11.06
N ARG A 12 -6.94 -2.16 12.14
CA ARG A 12 -7.49 -1.99 13.49
C ARG A 12 -8.36 -0.74 13.64
N LEU A 13 -7.99 0.38 13.02
CA LEU A 13 -8.81 1.59 13.03
C LEU A 13 -10.09 1.42 12.20
N ALA A 14 -10.02 0.67 11.11
CA ALA A 14 -11.17 0.35 10.26
C ALA A 14 -12.15 -0.59 10.99
N ASP A 15 -11.64 -1.56 11.75
CA ASP A 15 -12.45 -2.45 12.60
C ASP A 15 -13.20 -1.67 13.66
N VAL A 16 -12.53 -0.76 14.38
CA VAL A 16 -13.18 0.13 15.37
C VAL A 16 -14.26 0.99 14.70
N ARG A 17 -13.99 1.54 13.51
CA ARG A 17 -14.99 2.30 12.76
C ARG A 17 -16.19 1.42 12.38
N ALA A 18 -15.96 0.19 11.96
CA ALA A 18 -17.03 -0.76 11.63
C ALA A 18 -17.87 -1.10 12.86
N GLU A 19 -17.25 -1.36 14.01
CA GLU A 19 -17.95 -1.64 15.27
C GLU A 19 -18.87 -0.47 15.69
N ILE A 20 -18.40 0.77 15.58
CA ILE A 20 -19.21 1.97 15.88
C ILE A 20 -20.42 2.06 14.94
N LEU A 21 -20.21 1.83 13.64
CA LEU A 21 -21.30 1.85 12.67
C LEU A 21 -22.31 0.71 12.91
N ASP A 22 -21.84 -0.46 13.36
CA ASP A 22 -22.69 -1.61 13.67
C ASP A 22 -23.56 -1.37 14.91
N GLN A 23 -23.09 -0.52 15.84
CA GLN A 23 -23.87 -0.01 16.97
C GLN A 23 -24.90 1.06 16.57
N GLY A 24 -24.88 1.53 15.31
CA GLY A 24 -25.74 2.59 14.80
C GLY A 24 -25.24 4.01 15.15
N ASP A 25 -24.01 4.13 15.65
CA ASP A 25 -23.40 5.39 16.05
C ASP A 25 -22.58 6.02 14.92
N GLU A 26 -22.37 7.34 15.00
CA GLU A 26 -21.50 8.06 14.07
C GLU A 26 -20.03 8.00 14.55
N PRO A 27 -19.09 7.53 13.71
CA PRO A 27 -17.67 7.53 14.04
C PRO A 27 -17.14 8.93 14.32
N PRO A 28 -16.32 9.12 15.38
CA PRO A 28 -15.79 10.44 15.71
C PRO A 28 -14.88 10.96 14.60
N ALA A 29 -14.93 12.28 14.34
CA ALA A 29 -14.14 12.91 13.28
C ALA A 29 -12.64 12.63 13.42
N GLU A 30 -12.11 12.58 14.64
CA GLU A 30 -10.71 12.25 14.90
C GLU A 30 -10.31 10.86 14.39
N LEU A 31 -11.21 9.86 14.48
CA LEU A 31 -10.98 8.51 13.95
C LEU A 31 -10.90 8.54 12.42
N LEU A 32 -11.79 9.30 11.77
CA LEU A 32 -11.78 9.47 10.32
C LEU A 32 -10.51 10.18 9.84
N ASP A 33 -10.08 11.23 10.55
CA ASP A 33 -8.84 11.94 10.26
C ASP A 33 -7.61 11.05 10.46
N ARG A 34 -7.63 10.20 11.49
CA ARG A 34 -6.55 9.24 11.74
C ARG A 34 -6.49 8.17 10.65
N LEU A 35 -7.62 7.61 10.22
CA LEU A 35 -7.69 6.72 9.06
C LEU A 35 -7.12 7.37 7.80
N GLY A 36 -7.49 8.63 7.53
CA GLY A 36 -6.97 9.40 6.40
C GLY A 36 -5.46 9.59 6.45
N ARG A 37 -4.91 9.94 7.63
CA ARG A 37 -3.46 10.10 7.83
C ARG A 37 -2.70 8.79 7.65
N VAL A 38 -3.16 7.70 8.24
CA VAL A 38 -2.51 6.38 8.12
C VAL A 38 -2.55 5.90 6.67
N ARG A 39 -3.68 6.07 5.96
CA ARG A 39 -3.81 5.75 4.54
C ARG A 39 -2.80 6.53 3.68
N SER A 40 -2.64 7.82 3.94
CA SER A 40 -1.66 8.66 3.24
C SER A 40 -0.21 8.24 3.51
N LEU A 41 0.11 7.85 4.74
CA LEU A 41 1.43 7.31 5.10
C LEU A 41 1.73 6.00 4.37
N ILE A 42 0.76 5.06 4.32
CA ILE A 42 0.89 3.81 3.56
C ILE A 42 1.19 4.11 2.09
N ALA A 43 0.43 5.03 1.47
CA ALA A 43 0.62 5.42 0.08
C ALA A 43 2.02 6.02 -0.16
N ALA A 44 2.48 6.92 0.71
CA ALA A 44 3.81 7.52 0.61
C ALA A 44 4.93 6.48 0.71
N VAL A 45 4.81 5.51 1.64
CA VAL A 45 5.79 4.43 1.81
C VAL A 45 5.80 3.51 0.59
N ARG A 46 4.64 3.14 0.03
CA ARG A 46 4.54 2.32 -1.19
C ARG A 46 5.15 3.04 -2.39
N GLN A 47 4.87 4.33 -2.56
CA GLN A 47 5.44 5.13 -3.64
C GLN A 47 6.97 5.21 -3.55
N ARG A 48 7.50 5.45 -2.35
CA ARG A 48 8.94 5.47 -2.11
C ARG A 48 9.60 4.13 -2.46
N ARG A 49 9.04 3.01 -1.98
CA ARG A 49 9.54 1.66 -2.31
C ARG A 49 9.52 1.37 -3.80
N ARG A 50 8.51 1.86 -4.52
CA ARG A 50 8.43 1.72 -5.98
C ARG A 50 9.54 2.51 -6.68
N ALA A 51 9.80 3.74 -6.25
CA ALA A 51 10.85 4.59 -6.81
C ALA A 51 12.27 4.07 -6.49
N GLU A 52 12.45 3.43 -5.34
CA GLU A 52 13.73 2.84 -4.92
C GLU A 52 14.02 1.49 -5.59
N ARG A 53 13.04 0.86 -6.26
CA ARG A 53 13.25 -0.37 -7.01
C ARG A 53 13.72 0.03 -8.42
N PRO A 54 15.02 -0.14 -8.77
CA PRO A 54 15.46 0.12 -10.14
C PRO A 54 14.68 -0.81 -11.07
N ALA A 55 14.29 -0.30 -12.24
CA ALA A 55 13.69 -1.08 -13.31
C ALA A 55 14.73 -2.08 -13.87
N ALA A 56 15.06 -3.09 -13.08
CA ALA A 56 15.85 -4.23 -13.52
C ALA A 56 14.86 -5.32 -13.93
N GLU A 57 14.64 -5.41 -15.25
CA GLU A 57 14.22 -6.58 -16.05
C GLU A 57 13.41 -6.12 -17.26
N GLU A 58 14.08 -5.54 -18.25
CA GLU A 58 13.74 -5.84 -19.64
C GLU A 58 14.67 -6.99 -20.07
N PRO A 59 14.18 -8.24 -20.20
CA PRO A 59 14.97 -9.26 -20.88
C PRO A 59 14.99 -8.88 -22.36
N ALA A 60 16.14 -8.41 -22.84
CA ALA A 60 16.39 -8.31 -24.26
C ALA A 60 16.38 -9.72 -24.85
N SER A 61 15.19 -10.19 -25.28
CA SER A 61 15.09 -11.25 -26.27
C SER A 61 15.71 -10.73 -27.56
N VAL A 62 16.95 -11.12 -27.82
CA VAL A 62 17.50 -11.14 -29.18
C VAL A 62 17.88 -12.57 -29.48
N ASP A 63 17.02 -13.17 -30.29
CA ASP A 63 17.11 -14.49 -30.90
C ASP A 63 18.31 -14.51 -31.88
N PRO A 64 19.36 -15.35 -31.69
CA PRO A 64 20.36 -15.55 -32.71
C PRO A 64 19.89 -16.66 -33.66
N GLY A 65 18.87 -16.33 -34.45
CA GLY A 65 18.57 -17.04 -35.69
C GLY A 65 19.61 -16.69 -36.76
N ASP A 66 20.88 -17.05 -36.56
CA ASP A 66 21.91 -16.92 -37.58
C ASP A 66 23.03 -17.96 -37.38
N LEU A 67 22.75 -19.19 -37.78
CA LEU A 67 23.76 -20.25 -37.91
C LEU A 67 23.37 -21.19 -39.06
N ARG A 68 23.27 -20.61 -40.26
CA ARG A 68 23.31 -21.35 -41.52
C ARG A 68 24.14 -20.59 -42.56
N ALA A 69 25.40 -20.98 -42.68
CA ALA A 69 26.21 -20.86 -43.88
C ALA A 69 27.09 -22.11 -43.98
#